data_AF-A0A838QWT7-F1
#
_entry.id   AF-A0A838QWT7-F1
#
_cell.length_a   1.000
_cell.length_b   1.000
_cell.length_c   1.000
_cell.angle_alpha   90.00
_cell.angle_beta   90.00
_cell.angle_gamma   90.00
#
_symmetry.space_group_name_H-M   'P 1'
#
loop_
_entity.id
_entity.type
_entity.pdbx_description
1 polymer ?
#
loop_
_entity_poly.entity_id
_entity_poly.type
_entity_poly.pdbx_seq_one_letter_code
_entity_poly.pdbx_strand_id
1 'polypeptide(L)'
;MSEQLPKGFKAAGVYTGVKRNPQKLDLSLIVSESPCVAAGVFTQNLVFAAPVKLCRERTPSESIRAVIINSGNANACTGDQGDRDAIQMAALTASAVNCNESEVLVLSTGVIGELMPMQKITPGITAVASKLASNDDAIVAAARGMMTTDTRPKICSRTVTIDGRSISLCGIAKGAAMIGPNLATMLAVVMTDAKLSLNDAHEGLKDAADESFNCISVEGHTSTNDSVLLLANGAAGGTVLRGDSLAKFQATLVEVCEDLAQSIPADGEGATHLITVEVHGCRTRDEAI
;
A
#
# COMPACT_ATOMS: atom_id res chain seq x y z
N MET A 1 19.70 5.97 3.31
CA MET A 1 19.42 4.67 2.66
C MET A 1 18.75 4.98 1.33
N SER A 2 19.06 4.23 0.27
CA SER A 2 18.45 4.48 -1.05
C SER A 2 16.98 4.04 -1.02
N GLU A 3 16.09 4.85 -1.58
CA GLU A 3 14.66 4.57 -1.70
C GLU A 3 14.39 3.95 -3.07
N GLN A 4 15.22 2.97 -3.45
CA GLN A 4 15.22 2.42 -4.78
C GLN A 4 13.94 1.60 -5.02
N LEU A 5 13.26 1.89 -6.13
CA LEU A 5 12.18 1.07 -6.65
C LEU A 5 12.71 -0.27 -7.19
N PRO A 6 11.99 -1.40 -7.00
CA PRO A 6 12.34 -2.66 -7.64
C PRO A 6 12.27 -2.51 -9.17
N LYS A 7 12.99 -3.38 -9.89
CA LYS A 7 13.01 -3.32 -11.36
C LYS A 7 11.60 -3.41 -11.93
N GLY A 8 11.35 -2.64 -12.98
CA GLY A 8 10.04 -2.63 -13.66
C GLY A 8 8.94 -1.87 -12.92
N PHE A 9 9.23 -1.16 -11.82
CA PHE A 9 8.27 -0.24 -11.20
C PHE A 9 8.54 1.22 -11.53
N LYS A 10 7.45 1.99 -11.61
CA LYS A 10 7.42 3.45 -11.68
C LYS A 10 6.45 3.97 -10.63
N ALA A 11 6.76 5.14 -10.09
CA ALA A 11 5.90 5.83 -9.15
C ALA A 11 5.79 7.32 -9.49
N ALA A 12 4.75 7.96 -9.00
CA ALA A 12 4.58 9.40 -9.05
C ALA A 12 3.60 9.88 -7.97
N GLY A 13 3.70 11.16 -7.62
CA GLY A 13 2.72 11.85 -6.79
C GLY A 13 2.47 13.28 -7.29
N VAL A 14 1.24 13.74 -7.20
CA VAL A 14 0.82 15.09 -7.60
C VAL A 14 -0.16 15.70 -6.61
N TYR A 15 -0.29 17.02 -6.69
CA TYR A 15 -1.38 17.76 -6.06
C TYR A 15 -2.50 17.96 -7.08
N THR A 16 -3.73 17.67 -6.66
CA THR A 16 -4.97 17.77 -7.44
C THR A 16 -5.96 18.77 -6.83
N GLY A 17 -5.74 19.19 -5.59
CA GLY A 17 -6.62 20.10 -4.86
C GLY A 17 -7.69 19.41 -4.05
N VAL A 18 -7.62 18.08 -3.86
CA VAL A 18 -8.46 17.36 -2.89
C VAL A 18 -8.12 17.87 -1.49
N LYS A 19 -6.83 17.98 -1.18
CA LYS A 19 -6.38 18.65 0.05
C LYS A 19 -6.43 20.17 -0.12
N ARG A 20 -6.77 20.88 0.97
CA ARG A 20 -6.81 22.35 0.99
C ARG A 20 -5.44 23.01 0.87
N ASN A 21 -4.38 22.35 1.37
CA ASN A 21 -3.03 22.89 1.33
C ASN A 21 -2.35 22.55 -0.02
N PRO A 22 -2.02 23.54 -0.87
CA PRO A 22 -1.42 23.31 -2.19
C PRO A 22 0.01 22.75 -2.15
N GLN A 23 0.67 22.77 -0.99
CA GLN A 23 2.00 22.19 -0.80
C GLN A 23 1.95 20.68 -0.49
N LYS A 24 0.76 20.13 -0.20
CA LYS A 24 0.59 18.70 0.09
C LYS A 24 0.07 17.98 -1.13
N LEU A 25 0.88 17.06 -1.69
CA LEU A 25 0.43 16.11 -2.71
C LEU A 25 -0.75 15.29 -2.18
N ASP A 26 -1.67 14.88 -3.06
CA ASP A 26 -2.92 14.21 -2.66
C ASP A 26 -3.39 13.11 -3.63
N LEU A 27 -2.59 12.81 -4.65
CA LEU A 27 -2.79 11.68 -5.55
C LEU A 27 -1.46 11.03 -5.89
N SER A 28 -1.37 9.71 -5.73
CA SER A 28 -0.19 8.90 -6.03
C SER A 28 -0.56 7.79 -7.00
N LEU A 29 0.40 7.41 -7.84
CA LEU A 29 0.27 6.32 -8.78
C LEU A 29 1.52 5.45 -8.74
N ILE A 30 1.33 4.15 -8.58
CA ILE A 30 2.35 3.12 -8.72
C ILE A 30 1.99 2.27 -9.94
N VAL A 31 2.96 2.02 -10.82
CA VAL A 31 2.78 1.23 -12.03
C VAL A 31 3.90 0.21 -12.15
N SER A 32 3.54 -1.04 -12.41
CA SER A 32 4.46 -2.05 -12.92
C SER A 32 4.43 -2.06 -14.44
N GLU A 33 5.60 -2.20 -15.07
CA GLU A 33 5.76 -2.33 -16.52
C GLU A 33 5.25 -3.68 -17.03
N SER A 34 5.25 -4.71 -16.17
CA SER A 34 4.67 -6.03 -16.42
C SER A 34 3.53 -6.35 -15.44
N PRO A 35 2.62 -7.27 -15.78
CA PRO A 35 1.63 -7.78 -14.82
C PRO A 35 2.29 -8.32 -13.54
N CYS A 36 1.69 -8.02 -12.40
CA CYS A 36 2.11 -8.47 -11.09
C CYS A 36 1.23 -9.61 -10.58
N VAL A 37 1.86 -10.56 -9.90
CA VAL A 37 1.18 -11.27 -8.82
C VAL A 37 0.90 -10.25 -7.71
N ALA A 38 -0.37 -10.07 -7.38
CA ALA A 38 -0.83 -9.14 -6.37
C ALA A 38 -1.63 -9.87 -5.28
N ALA A 39 -1.33 -9.54 -4.03
CA ALA A 39 -2.08 -9.97 -2.86
C ALA A 39 -2.48 -8.74 -2.04
N GLY A 40 -3.57 -8.88 -1.28
CA GLY A 40 -4.08 -7.81 -0.44
C GLY A 40 -4.62 -8.33 0.89
N VAL A 41 -4.33 -7.57 1.95
CA VAL A 41 -4.83 -7.78 3.31
C VAL A 41 -5.56 -6.51 3.71
N PHE A 42 -6.82 -6.62 4.14
CA PHE A 42 -7.75 -5.49 4.24
C PHE A 42 -8.45 -5.42 5.60
N THR A 43 -8.87 -4.23 6.01
CA THR A 43 -9.64 -3.97 7.24
C THR A 43 -10.72 -5.02 7.48
N GLN A 44 -10.93 -5.43 8.73
CA GLN A 44 -12.06 -6.31 9.10
C GLN A 44 -13.31 -5.53 9.54
N ASN A 45 -13.28 -4.20 9.44
CA ASN A 45 -14.40 -3.36 9.83
C ASN A 45 -15.66 -3.71 9.01
N LEU A 46 -16.80 -3.82 9.71
CA LEU A 46 -18.11 -4.05 9.09
C LEU A 46 -18.51 -2.90 8.15
N VAL A 47 -18.06 -1.68 8.47
CA VAL A 47 -18.13 -0.53 7.59
C VAL A 47 -16.81 -0.43 6.84
N PHE A 48 -16.81 -0.81 5.56
CA PHE A 48 -15.64 -0.70 4.69
C PHE A 48 -15.94 0.19 3.49
N ALA A 49 -14.90 0.86 3.00
CA ALA A 49 -15.01 1.80 1.89
C ALA A 49 -15.17 1.10 0.53
N ALA A 50 -15.76 1.81 -0.43
CA ALA A 50 -15.85 1.36 -1.83
C ALA A 50 -14.51 0.87 -2.43
N PRO A 51 -13.35 1.57 -2.26
CA PRO A 51 -12.06 1.07 -2.74
C PRO A 51 -11.62 -0.25 -2.10
N VAL A 52 -11.96 -0.50 -0.83
CA VAL A 52 -11.65 -1.79 -0.17
C VAL A 52 -12.43 -2.92 -0.81
N LYS A 53 -13.73 -2.70 -1.08
CA LYS A 53 -14.57 -3.65 -1.82
C LYS A 53 -13.97 -4.00 -3.18
N LEU A 54 -13.61 -2.98 -3.95
CA LEU A 54 -13.00 -3.14 -5.27
C LEU A 54 -11.70 -3.96 -5.21
N CYS A 55 -10.83 -3.66 -4.24
CA CYS A 55 -9.56 -4.37 -4.11
C CYS A 55 -9.75 -5.84 -3.68
N ARG A 56 -10.70 -6.14 -2.79
CA ARG A 56 -11.04 -7.52 -2.41
C ARG A 56 -11.57 -8.33 -3.60
N GLU A 57 -12.34 -7.72 -4.48
CA GLU A 57 -12.84 -8.39 -5.69
C GLU A 57 -11.74 -8.65 -6.74
N ARG A 58 -10.63 -7.91 -6.66
CA ARG A 58 -9.51 -7.96 -7.62
C ARG A 58 -8.25 -8.63 -7.08
N THR A 59 -8.23 -9.04 -5.81
CA THR A 59 -7.08 -9.69 -5.19
C THR A 59 -7.49 -10.98 -4.46
N PRO A 60 -6.65 -12.02 -4.47
CA PRO A 60 -5.36 -12.11 -5.15
C PRO A 60 -5.51 -12.21 -6.69
N SER A 61 -4.49 -11.78 -7.45
CA SER A 61 -4.51 -11.76 -8.92
C SER A 61 -3.09 -11.91 -9.50
N GLU A 62 -2.99 -12.34 -10.77
CA GLU A 62 -1.72 -12.41 -11.52
C GLU A 62 -1.59 -11.30 -12.58
N SER A 63 -2.57 -10.39 -12.66
CA SER A 63 -2.67 -9.41 -13.75
C SER A 63 -2.52 -7.94 -13.33
N ILE A 64 -2.48 -7.62 -12.03
CA ILE A 64 -2.48 -6.22 -11.57
C ILE A 64 -1.25 -5.48 -12.10
N ARG A 65 -1.46 -4.26 -12.62
CA ARG A 65 -0.43 -3.39 -13.17
C ARG A 65 -0.32 -2.03 -12.49
N ALA A 66 -1.37 -1.54 -11.85
CA ALA A 66 -1.33 -0.22 -11.24
C ALA A 66 -2.10 -0.12 -9.93
N VAL A 67 -1.65 0.79 -9.07
CA VAL A 67 -2.37 1.20 -7.85
C VAL A 67 -2.46 2.72 -7.86
N ILE A 68 -3.69 3.24 -7.93
CA ILE A 68 -3.97 4.67 -7.77
C ILE A 68 -4.40 4.92 -6.32
N ILE A 69 -3.82 5.94 -5.69
CA ILE A 69 -4.03 6.23 -4.27
C ILE A 69 -4.38 7.70 -4.13
N ASN A 70 -5.57 8.03 -3.66
CA ASN A 70 -5.91 9.42 -3.30
C ASN A 70 -5.86 9.61 -1.77
N SER A 71 -5.57 10.84 -1.34
CA SER A 71 -5.65 11.22 0.06
C SER A 71 -6.41 12.52 0.27
N GLY A 72 -7.02 12.67 1.45
CA GLY A 72 -7.94 13.77 1.79
C GLY A 72 -9.42 13.41 1.67
N ASN A 73 -9.75 12.30 1.00
CA ASN A 73 -11.12 11.76 0.92
C ASN A 73 -11.04 10.22 0.98
N ALA A 74 -11.78 9.59 1.90
CA ALA A 74 -11.74 8.16 2.12
C ALA A 74 -12.62 7.34 1.16
N ASN A 75 -13.55 7.98 0.46
CA ASN A 75 -14.61 7.32 -0.30
C ASN A 75 -15.31 6.19 0.48
N ALA A 76 -15.57 6.48 1.75
CA ALA A 76 -16.24 5.59 2.70
C ALA A 76 -17.61 6.17 3.04
N CYS A 77 -18.61 5.31 3.22
CA CYS A 77 -19.99 5.70 3.50
C CYS A 77 -20.63 6.60 2.42
N THR A 78 -20.27 6.37 1.15
CA THR A 78 -20.69 7.16 -0.02
C THR A 78 -21.71 6.47 -0.93
N GLY A 79 -22.20 5.28 -0.52
CA GLY A 79 -23.21 4.49 -1.24
C GLY A 79 -22.77 4.08 -2.65
N ASP A 80 -23.74 3.81 -3.52
CA ASP A 80 -23.50 3.38 -4.92
C ASP A 80 -22.65 4.38 -5.72
N GLN A 81 -22.69 5.67 -5.35
CA GLN A 81 -21.85 6.67 -6.00
C GLN A 81 -20.37 6.43 -5.70
N GLY A 82 -20.02 6.06 -4.46
CA GLY A 82 -18.66 5.73 -4.09
C GLY A 82 -18.11 4.52 -4.85
N ASP A 83 -18.93 3.48 -5.03
CA ASP A 83 -18.59 2.31 -5.84
C ASP A 83 -18.32 2.71 -7.30
N ARG A 84 -19.19 3.55 -7.89
CA ARG A 84 -18.99 4.08 -9.25
C ARG A 84 -17.72 4.92 -9.36
N ASP A 85 -17.44 5.78 -8.38
CA ASP A 85 -16.25 6.65 -8.39
C ASP A 85 -14.97 5.80 -8.32
N ALA A 86 -14.93 4.75 -7.49
CA ALA A 86 -13.79 3.84 -7.40
C ALA A 86 -13.55 3.09 -8.73
N ILE A 87 -14.60 2.56 -9.36
CA ILE A 87 -14.52 1.92 -10.68
C ILE A 87 -14.05 2.93 -11.73
N GLN A 88 -14.57 4.16 -11.73
CA GLN A 88 -14.18 5.20 -12.66
C GLN A 88 -12.71 5.61 -12.50
N MET A 89 -12.22 5.71 -11.26
CA MET A 89 -10.79 5.95 -10.99
C MET A 89 -9.90 4.85 -11.58
N ALA A 90 -10.31 3.59 -11.44
CA ALA A 90 -9.61 2.46 -12.04
C ALA A 90 -9.60 2.55 -13.57
N ALA A 91 -10.74 2.84 -14.20
CA ALA A 91 -10.87 2.94 -15.66
C ALA A 91 -10.04 4.08 -16.27
N LEU A 92 -10.06 5.24 -15.62
CA LEU A 92 -9.26 6.41 -16.01
C LEU A 92 -7.77 6.13 -15.86
N THR A 93 -7.36 5.48 -14.77
CA THR A 93 -5.97 5.09 -14.54
C THR A 93 -5.51 4.08 -15.58
N ALA A 94 -6.31 3.06 -15.85
CA ALA A 94 -6.04 2.03 -16.84
C ALA A 94 -5.82 2.64 -18.23
N SER A 95 -6.68 3.57 -18.63
CA SER A 95 -6.53 4.33 -19.88
C SER A 95 -5.25 5.15 -19.91
N ALA A 96 -4.89 5.81 -18.80
CA ALA A 96 -3.69 6.65 -18.70
C ALA A 96 -2.37 5.86 -18.76
N VAL A 97 -2.38 4.58 -18.35
CA VAL A 97 -1.18 3.72 -18.31
C VAL A 97 -1.21 2.57 -19.34
N ASN A 98 -2.20 2.59 -20.24
CA ASN A 98 -2.43 1.58 -21.28
C ASN A 98 -2.50 0.15 -20.72
N CYS A 99 -3.39 -0.08 -19.75
CA CYS A 99 -3.73 -1.40 -19.24
C CYS A 99 -5.26 -1.59 -19.20
N ASN A 100 -5.73 -2.76 -18.77
CA ASN A 100 -7.15 -3.01 -18.57
C ASN A 100 -7.61 -2.46 -17.22
N GLU A 101 -8.90 -2.10 -17.13
CA GLU A 101 -9.49 -1.60 -15.89
C GLU A 101 -9.33 -2.58 -14.72
N SER A 102 -9.52 -3.88 -14.98
CA SER A 102 -9.40 -4.94 -13.98
C SER A 102 -7.97 -5.13 -13.46
N GLU A 103 -6.97 -4.53 -14.11
CA GLU A 103 -5.56 -4.58 -13.71
C GLU A 103 -5.19 -3.40 -12.77
N VAL A 104 -6.17 -2.60 -12.32
CA VAL A 104 -5.94 -1.45 -11.45
C VAL A 104 -6.56 -1.66 -10.07
N LEU A 105 -5.81 -1.36 -9.01
CA LEU A 105 -6.34 -1.25 -7.65
C LEU A 105 -6.48 0.22 -7.26
N VAL A 106 -7.43 0.51 -6.38
CA VAL A 106 -7.74 1.88 -5.91
C VAL A 106 -7.68 1.89 -4.40
N LEU A 107 -6.87 2.78 -3.84
CA LEU A 107 -6.84 3.05 -2.41
C LEU A 107 -7.25 4.49 -2.14
N SER A 108 -8.00 4.71 -1.06
CA SER A 108 -8.44 6.04 -0.65
C SER A 108 -8.30 6.22 0.85
N THR A 109 -8.10 7.45 1.30
CA THR A 109 -7.99 7.77 2.72
C THR A 109 -8.25 9.24 2.99
N GLY A 110 -8.88 9.56 4.12
CA GLY A 110 -9.21 10.94 4.50
C GLY A 110 -10.61 11.03 5.10
N VAL A 111 -11.36 12.06 4.71
CA VAL A 111 -12.69 12.32 5.26
C VAL A 111 -13.69 11.25 4.82
N ILE A 112 -14.49 10.74 5.76
CA ILE A 112 -15.58 9.78 5.56
C ILE A 112 -16.89 10.53 5.25
N GLY A 113 -17.73 9.97 4.39
CA GLY A 113 -19.06 10.51 4.07
C GLY A 113 -19.09 11.61 3.01
N GLU A 114 -17.93 12.03 2.50
CA GLU A 114 -17.83 12.96 1.38
C GLU A 114 -17.65 12.21 0.06
N LEU A 115 -18.45 12.55 -0.96
CA LEU A 115 -18.28 12.01 -2.31
C LEU A 115 -16.91 12.36 -2.89
N MET A 116 -16.37 11.47 -3.72
CA MET A 116 -15.08 11.71 -4.37
C MET A 116 -15.19 12.94 -5.29
N PRO A 117 -14.33 13.96 -5.17
CA PRO A 117 -14.35 15.12 -6.07
C PRO A 117 -13.77 14.76 -7.44
N MET A 118 -14.52 13.98 -8.23
CA MET A 118 -14.06 13.42 -9.51
C MET A 118 -13.62 14.49 -10.52
N GLN A 119 -14.14 15.72 -10.44
CA GLN A 119 -13.66 16.83 -11.27
C GLN A 119 -12.18 17.21 -11.01
N LYS A 120 -11.64 16.89 -9.82
CA LYS A 120 -10.22 17.09 -9.47
C LYS A 120 -9.41 15.83 -9.76
N ILE A 121 -9.97 14.66 -9.43
CA ILE A 121 -9.29 13.37 -9.60
C ILE A 121 -9.03 13.06 -11.08
N THR A 122 -10.00 13.32 -11.96
CA THR A 122 -9.89 12.99 -13.40
C THR A 122 -8.67 13.65 -14.07
N PRO A 123 -8.49 14.99 -14.04
CA PRO A 123 -7.27 15.60 -14.57
C PRO A 123 -6.03 15.24 -13.73
N GLY A 124 -6.20 14.97 -12.44
CA GLY A 124 -5.14 14.49 -11.56
C GLY A 124 -4.52 13.16 -12.02
N ILE A 125 -5.35 12.20 -12.44
CA ILE A 125 -4.92 10.90 -12.97
C ILE A 125 -4.05 11.09 -14.22
N THR A 126 -4.47 11.96 -15.14
CA THR A 126 -3.65 12.30 -16.32
C THR A 126 -2.31 12.93 -15.91
N ALA A 127 -2.33 13.88 -14.97
CA ALA A 127 -1.14 14.58 -14.51
C ALA A 127 -0.15 13.66 -13.79
N VAL A 128 -0.62 12.75 -12.93
CA VAL A 128 0.24 11.81 -12.19
C VAL A 128 0.85 10.77 -13.14
N ALA A 129 0.07 10.28 -14.11
CA ALA A 129 0.57 9.34 -15.13
C ALA A 129 1.70 9.95 -15.97
N SER A 130 1.62 11.23 -16.34
CA SER A 130 2.68 11.91 -17.09
C SER A 130 3.99 12.12 -16.32
N LYS A 131 3.98 11.90 -15.00
CA LYS A 131 5.14 12.09 -14.10
C LYS A 131 5.76 10.79 -13.60
N LEU A 132 5.28 9.64 -14.09
CA LEU A 132 5.81 8.34 -13.70
C LEU A 132 7.32 8.26 -13.98
N ALA A 133 8.09 7.95 -12.92
CA ALA A 133 9.53 7.75 -13.00
C ALA A 133 9.96 6.58 -12.10
N SER A 134 11.18 6.07 -12.32
CA SER A 134 11.76 4.94 -11.58
C SER A 134 12.90 5.36 -10.64
N ASN A 135 12.98 6.65 -10.30
CA ASN A 135 14.02 7.19 -9.40
C ASN A 135 13.48 7.37 -7.96
N ASP A 136 14.39 7.58 -7.01
CA ASP A 136 14.08 7.74 -5.59
C ASP A 136 13.08 8.89 -5.34
N ASP A 137 13.21 10.02 -6.05
CA ASP A 137 12.26 11.14 -5.95
C ASP A 137 10.82 10.74 -6.30
N ALA A 138 10.63 9.80 -7.24
CA ALA A 138 9.31 9.35 -7.65
C ALA A 138 8.59 8.58 -6.55
N ILE A 139 9.29 7.68 -5.83
CA ILE A 139 8.68 6.95 -4.72
C ILE A 139 8.44 7.86 -3.51
N VAL A 140 9.30 8.85 -3.28
CA VAL A 140 9.06 9.90 -2.28
C VAL A 140 7.81 10.69 -2.60
N ALA A 141 7.63 11.09 -3.86
CA ALA A 141 6.44 11.81 -4.30
C ALA A 141 5.18 10.95 -4.10
N ALA A 142 5.21 9.67 -4.42
CA ALA A 142 4.10 8.75 -4.19
C ALA A 142 3.80 8.56 -2.70
N ALA A 143 4.81 8.37 -1.85
CA ALA A 143 4.63 8.30 -0.40
C ALA A 143 3.99 9.59 0.15
N ARG A 144 4.44 10.77 -0.31
CA ARG A 144 3.86 12.06 0.08
C ARG A 144 2.41 12.24 -0.39
N GLY A 145 2.06 11.74 -1.58
CA GLY A 145 0.71 11.88 -2.14
C GLY A 145 -0.36 11.05 -1.43
N MET A 146 0.02 10.00 -0.68
CA MET A 146 -0.92 9.20 0.11
C MET A 146 -1.05 9.62 1.59
N MET A 147 -0.12 10.45 2.10
CA MET A 147 -0.11 10.94 3.49
C MET A 147 -1.39 11.72 3.85
N THR A 148 -1.70 11.81 5.13
CA THR A 148 -2.82 12.61 5.67
C THR A 148 -2.36 13.51 6.82
N THR A 149 -2.54 13.05 8.06
CA THR A 149 -2.04 13.67 9.29
C THR A 149 -0.57 13.34 9.57
N ASP A 150 -0.01 12.39 8.83
CA ASP A 150 1.41 12.04 8.82
C ASP A 150 2.31 13.29 8.74
N THR A 151 3.39 13.31 9.51
CA THR A 151 4.36 14.43 9.50
C THR A 151 5.51 14.17 8.53
N ARG A 152 5.77 12.91 8.20
CA ARG A 152 6.84 12.47 7.30
C ARG A 152 6.43 11.26 6.44
N PRO A 153 6.97 11.12 5.22
CA PRO A 153 6.77 9.92 4.41
C PRO A 153 7.41 8.71 5.09
N LYS A 154 6.81 7.53 4.89
CA LYS A 154 7.27 6.26 5.44
C LYS A 154 7.61 5.33 4.29
N ILE A 155 8.90 5.07 4.10
CA ILE A 155 9.46 4.34 2.96
C ILE A 155 10.52 3.38 3.51
N CYS A 156 10.51 2.13 3.07
CA CYS A 156 11.55 1.15 3.37
C CYS A 156 11.91 0.38 2.10
N SER A 157 13.20 0.28 1.80
CA SER A 157 13.73 -0.53 0.70
C SER A 157 14.80 -1.48 1.20
N ARG A 158 14.73 -2.74 0.75
CA ARG A 158 15.71 -3.80 1.05
C ARG A 158 16.07 -4.55 -0.22
N THR A 159 17.31 -5.03 -0.29
CA THR A 159 17.79 -5.88 -1.36
C THR A 159 18.38 -7.14 -0.76
N VAL A 160 17.99 -8.30 -1.30
CA VAL A 160 18.40 -9.61 -0.83
C VAL A 160 18.93 -10.45 -2.00
N THR A 161 20.04 -11.16 -1.78
CA THR A 161 20.57 -12.11 -2.77
C THR A 161 19.94 -13.49 -2.57
N ILE A 162 19.20 -13.97 -3.55
CA ILE A 162 18.52 -15.28 -3.56
C ILE A 162 18.92 -16.03 -4.83
N ASP A 163 19.45 -17.24 -4.69
CA ASP A 163 19.99 -18.05 -5.80
C ASP A 163 20.96 -17.28 -6.71
N GLY A 164 21.83 -16.45 -6.13
CA GLY A 164 22.78 -15.61 -6.87
C GLY A 164 22.15 -14.41 -7.59
N ARG A 165 20.85 -14.16 -7.44
CA ARG A 165 20.13 -13.03 -8.03
C ARG A 165 19.86 -11.96 -6.97
N SER A 166 19.99 -10.69 -7.37
CA SER A 166 19.57 -9.56 -6.53
C SER A 166 18.07 -9.33 -6.70
N ILE A 167 17.32 -9.51 -5.61
CA ILE A 167 15.88 -9.24 -5.52
C ILE A 167 15.69 -8.01 -4.63
N SER A 168 14.84 -7.08 -5.06
CA SER A 168 14.55 -5.83 -4.35
C SER A 168 13.11 -5.81 -3.86
N LEU A 169 12.92 -5.26 -2.66
CA LEU A 169 11.64 -4.94 -2.06
C LEU A 169 11.64 -3.45 -1.71
N CYS A 170 10.56 -2.75 -2.03
CA CYS A 170 10.33 -1.38 -1.60
C CYS A 170 8.89 -1.27 -1.14
N GLY A 171 8.67 -0.77 0.06
CA GLY A 171 7.34 -0.48 0.56
C GLY A 171 7.17 0.97 0.96
N ILE A 172 5.95 1.47 0.77
CA ILE A 172 5.50 2.75 1.32
C ILE A 172 4.31 2.50 2.22
N ALA A 173 4.22 3.27 3.29
CA ALA A 173 3.09 3.24 4.20
C ALA A 173 2.63 4.66 4.54
N LYS A 174 1.40 4.76 5.04
CA LYS A 174 0.91 5.96 5.70
C LYS A 174 0.03 5.55 6.88
N GLY A 175 -0.10 6.45 7.83
CA GLY A 175 -0.85 6.26 9.07
C GLY A 175 -0.16 7.07 10.17
N ALA A 176 -0.97 7.72 11.01
CA ALA A 176 -0.50 8.48 12.18
C ALA A 176 -1.61 8.62 13.25
N ALA A 177 -2.87 8.45 12.87
CA ALA A 177 -4.02 8.42 13.77
C ALA A 177 -5.02 7.36 13.30
N MET A 178 -6.02 7.06 14.13
CA MET A 178 -7.06 6.06 13.94
C MET A 178 -6.48 4.67 13.67
N ILE A 179 -5.48 4.27 14.46
CA ILE A 179 -4.76 3.01 14.33
C ILE A 179 -4.92 2.18 15.62
N GLY A 180 -5.16 0.89 15.46
CA GLY A 180 -5.31 -0.19 16.42
C GLY A 180 -4.96 -1.53 15.76
N PRO A 181 -4.93 -2.64 16.52
CA PRO A 181 -4.63 -3.96 15.99
C PRO A 181 -5.69 -4.45 14.99
N ASN A 182 -5.36 -5.49 14.21
CA ASN A 182 -6.20 -6.10 13.16
C ASN A 182 -6.53 -5.18 11.97
N LEU A 183 -5.50 -4.50 11.45
CA LEU A 183 -5.55 -3.53 10.35
C LEU A 183 -6.46 -2.34 10.68
N ALA A 184 -5.83 -1.22 11.04
CA ALA A 184 -6.45 0.05 11.38
C ALA A 184 -5.72 1.22 10.68
N THR A 185 -6.35 2.41 10.57
CA THR A 185 -6.17 3.45 9.51
C THR A 185 -4.78 3.61 8.94
N MET A 186 -4.45 2.70 8.03
CA MET A 186 -3.20 2.65 7.31
C MET A 186 -3.43 2.22 5.87
N LEU A 187 -2.60 2.75 4.97
CA LEU A 187 -2.43 2.20 3.63
C LEU A 187 -0.96 1.82 3.48
N ALA A 188 -0.69 0.64 2.95
CA ALA A 188 0.66 0.18 2.67
C ALA A 188 0.69 -0.52 1.31
N VAL A 189 1.74 -0.26 0.54
CA VAL A 189 2.01 -0.93 -0.74
C VAL A 189 3.46 -1.36 -0.75
N VAL A 190 3.68 -2.68 -0.85
CA VAL A 190 5.00 -3.30 -0.99
C VAL A 190 5.14 -3.79 -2.43
N MET A 191 6.23 -3.41 -3.07
CA MET A 191 6.59 -3.76 -4.43
C MET A 191 7.83 -4.64 -4.41
N THR A 192 7.90 -5.64 -5.28
CA THR A 192 9.09 -6.47 -5.46
C THR A 192 9.25 -6.93 -6.90
N ASP A 193 10.50 -7.09 -7.32
CA ASP A 193 10.84 -7.71 -8.59
C ASP A 193 11.03 -9.24 -8.50
N ALA A 194 10.72 -9.84 -7.34
CA ALA A 194 10.67 -11.28 -7.16
C ALA A 194 9.57 -11.94 -8.01
N LYS A 195 9.80 -13.21 -8.39
CA LYS A 195 8.80 -14.05 -9.05
C LYS A 195 8.18 -15.00 -8.02
N LEU A 196 6.91 -14.77 -7.69
CA LEU A 196 6.17 -15.54 -6.68
C LEU A 196 5.02 -16.31 -7.33
N SER A 197 4.53 -17.35 -6.65
CA SER A 197 3.20 -17.89 -6.95
C SER A 197 2.13 -17.04 -6.27
N LEU A 198 0.90 -17.11 -6.76
CA LEU A 198 -0.23 -16.40 -6.16
C LEU A 198 -0.46 -16.79 -4.69
N ASN A 199 -0.38 -18.08 -4.37
CA ASN A 199 -0.54 -18.56 -3.00
C ASN A 199 0.60 -18.08 -2.09
N ASP A 200 1.85 -18.16 -2.54
CA ASP A 200 3.01 -17.75 -1.72
C ASP A 200 3.01 -16.24 -1.46
N ALA A 201 2.57 -15.43 -2.44
CA ALA A 201 2.40 -13.99 -2.26
C ALA A 201 1.28 -13.67 -1.27
N HIS A 202 0.17 -14.40 -1.31
CA HIS A 202 -0.96 -14.22 -0.39
C HIS A 202 -0.61 -14.60 1.05
N GLU A 203 -0.13 -15.84 1.27
CA GLU A 203 0.25 -16.30 2.60
C GLU A 203 1.42 -15.49 3.17
N GLY A 204 2.45 -15.21 2.35
CA GLY A 204 3.58 -14.40 2.79
C GLY A 204 3.20 -12.97 3.18
N LEU A 205 2.24 -12.35 2.48
CA LEU A 205 1.73 -11.03 2.86
C LEU A 205 0.92 -11.08 4.15
N LYS A 206 0.09 -12.11 4.33
CA LYS A 206 -0.70 -12.31 5.53
C LYS A 206 0.21 -12.47 6.75
N ASP A 207 1.19 -13.37 6.68
CA ASP A 207 2.16 -13.59 7.76
C ASP A 207 2.93 -12.30 8.08
N ALA A 208 3.38 -11.58 7.05
CA ALA A 208 4.08 -10.30 7.25
C ALA A 208 3.19 -9.23 7.91
N ALA A 209 1.90 -9.18 7.58
CA ALA A 209 0.95 -8.27 8.23
C ALA A 209 0.67 -8.66 9.68
N ASP A 210 0.56 -9.97 9.97
CA ASP A 210 0.33 -10.52 11.31
C ASP A 210 1.55 -10.35 12.24
N GLU A 211 2.76 -10.29 11.69
CA GLU A 211 3.99 -9.97 12.43
C GLU A 211 4.23 -8.46 12.60
N SER A 212 3.63 -7.60 11.77
CA SER A 212 3.90 -6.17 11.77
C SER A 212 2.69 -5.25 11.96
N PHE A 213 1.89 -5.03 10.92
CA PHE A 213 0.81 -4.03 10.90
C PHE A 213 -0.33 -4.37 11.85
N ASN A 214 -0.52 -5.66 12.16
CA ASN A 214 -1.48 -6.12 13.17
C ASN A 214 -0.96 -6.04 14.61
N CYS A 215 0.31 -5.65 14.79
CA CYS A 215 0.96 -5.50 16.09
C CYS A 215 1.14 -4.03 16.52
N ILE A 216 0.54 -3.07 15.79
CA ILE A 216 0.66 -1.64 16.11
C ILE A 216 -0.69 -1.04 16.53
N SER A 217 -0.62 -0.06 17.42
CA SER A 217 -1.77 0.73 17.88
C SER A 217 -1.33 2.16 18.17
N VAL A 218 -2.23 3.13 17.95
CA VAL A 218 -2.02 4.53 18.31
C VAL A 218 -3.14 5.00 19.23
N GLU A 219 -4.40 4.90 18.78
CA GLU A 219 -5.57 5.31 19.57
C GLU A 219 -6.70 4.27 19.59
N GLY A 220 -6.47 3.07 19.01
CA GLY A 220 -7.35 1.91 19.15
C GLY A 220 -8.56 1.86 18.20
N HIS A 221 -8.69 2.81 17.27
CA HIS A 221 -9.80 2.84 16.31
C HIS A 221 -9.44 2.10 15.01
N THR A 222 -10.26 1.13 14.58
CA THR A 222 -10.11 0.41 13.31
C THR A 222 -10.70 1.19 12.13
N SER A 223 -9.98 1.35 11.01
CA SER A 223 -10.46 2.14 9.87
C SER A 223 -11.49 1.43 9.03
N THR A 224 -12.16 2.21 8.19
CA THR A 224 -12.96 1.71 7.07
C THR A 224 -12.13 1.40 5.81
N ASN A 225 -10.83 1.73 5.80
CA ASN A 225 -10.01 1.77 4.57
C ASN A 225 -8.73 0.91 4.59
N ASP A 226 -8.43 0.20 5.68
CA ASP A 226 -7.10 -0.42 5.82
C ASP A 226 -6.80 -1.41 4.72
N SER A 227 -5.62 -1.26 4.14
CA SER A 227 -5.18 -2.04 2.99
C SER A 227 -3.66 -2.14 2.97
N VAL A 228 -3.14 -3.36 3.07
CA VAL A 228 -1.75 -3.71 2.77
C VAL A 228 -1.76 -4.47 1.45
N LEU A 229 -1.00 -4.01 0.45
CA LEU A 229 -0.86 -4.68 -0.84
C LEU A 229 0.58 -5.16 -1.05
N LEU A 230 0.74 -6.33 -1.67
CA LEU A 230 2.01 -6.82 -2.22
C LEU A 230 1.88 -6.91 -3.74
N LEU A 231 2.84 -6.36 -4.48
CA LEU A 231 2.94 -6.42 -5.93
C LEU A 231 4.28 -7.04 -6.35
N ALA A 232 4.25 -8.22 -6.96
CA ALA A 232 5.42 -8.96 -7.40
C ALA A 232 5.44 -9.13 -8.93
N ASN A 233 6.34 -8.43 -9.63
CA ASN A 233 6.34 -8.36 -11.10
C ASN A 233 7.31 -9.32 -11.81
N GLY A 234 8.17 -10.01 -11.05
CA GLY A 234 9.13 -10.98 -11.57
C GLY A 234 10.31 -10.42 -12.39
N ALA A 235 10.52 -9.10 -12.41
CA ALA A 235 11.56 -8.46 -13.23
C ALA A 235 13.00 -8.78 -12.81
N ALA A 236 13.23 -9.35 -11.62
CA ALA A 236 14.53 -9.89 -11.24
C ALA A 236 14.90 -11.16 -12.03
N GLY A 237 13.92 -11.77 -12.72
CA GLY A 237 14.10 -12.94 -13.55
C GLY A 237 14.24 -14.26 -12.77
N GLY A 238 14.46 -15.34 -13.52
CA GLY A 238 14.57 -16.72 -13.02
C GLY A 238 13.24 -17.39 -12.68
N THR A 239 13.29 -18.46 -11.88
CA THR A 239 12.11 -19.29 -11.54
C THR A 239 11.33 -18.73 -10.36
N VAL A 240 10.07 -19.16 -10.25
CA VAL A 240 9.23 -18.93 -9.07
C VAL A 240 9.98 -19.40 -7.81
N LEU A 241 10.05 -18.55 -6.79
CA LEU A 241 10.72 -18.88 -5.53
C LEU A 241 10.03 -20.04 -4.83
N ARG A 242 10.82 -20.96 -4.25
CA ARG A 242 10.35 -22.14 -3.51
C ARG A 242 11.34 -22.51 -2.41
N GLY A 243 10.89 -23.27 -1.41
CA GLY A 243 11.76 -23.78 -0.34
C GLY A 243 12.54 -22.66 0.36
N ASP A 244 13.83 -22.87 0.58
CA ASP A 244 14.71 -21.91 1.26
C ASP A 244 14.74 -20.53 0.60
N SER A 245 14.67 -20.48 -0.74
CA SER A 245 14.66 -19.24 -1.51
C SER A 245 13.39 -18.42 -1.24
N LEU A 246 12.25 -19.10 -1.10
CA LEU A 246 10.99 -18.45 -0.70
C LEU A 246 11.02 -18.01 0.76
N ALA A 247 11.49 -18.86 1.67
CA ALA A 247 11.59 -18.52 3.09
C ALA A 247 12.49 -17.29 3.32
N LYS A 248 13.61 -17.19 2.59
CA LYS A 248 14.49 -16.02 2.65
C LYS A 248 13.82 -14.73 2.14
N PHE A 249 13.02 -14.84 1.08
CA PHE A 249 12.21 -13.72 0.59
C PHE A 249 11.16 -13.30 1.62
N GLN A 250 10.40 -14.25 2.18
CA GLN A 250 9.35 -14.00 3.17
C GLN A 250 9.91 -13.34 4.43
N ALA A 251 11.07 -13.78 4.93
CA ALA A 251 11.76 -13.10 6.03
C ALA A 251 12.10 -11.63 5.71
N THR A 252 12.56 -11.37 4.48
CA THR A 252 12.85 -9.98 4.05
C THR A 252 11.56 -9.15 3.91
N LEU A 253 10.46 -9.77 3.48
CA LEU A 253 9.15 -9.12 3.42
C LEU A 253 8.66 -8.72 4.81
N VAL A 254 8.80 -9.62 5.81
CA VAL A 254 8.49 -9.33 7.21
C VAL A 254 9.31 -8.13 7.70
N GLU A 255 10.63 -8.12 7.50
CA GLU A 255 11.49 -7.00 7.91
C GLU A 255 11.05 -5.65 7.31
N VAL A 256 10.69 -5.62 6.02
CA VAL A 256 10.17 -4.39 5.36
C VAL A 256 8.85 -3.96 6.01
N CYS A 257 7.94 -4.90 6.23
CA CYS A 257 6.64 -4.65 6.82
C CYS A 257 6.77 -4.20 8.30
N GLU A 258 7.72 -4.73 9.06
CA GLU A 258 8.04 -4.32 10.44
C GLU A 258 8.56 -2.88 10.50
N ASP A 259 9.54 -2.52 9.65
CA ASP A 259 10.07 -1.16 9.60
C ASP A 259 8.97 -0.14 9.28
N LEU A 260 8.12 -0.48 8.30
CA LEU A 260 6.98 0.35 7.92
C LEU A 260 5.95 0.44 9.05
N ALA A 261 5.59 -0.68 9.67
CA ALA A 261 4.64 -0.73 10.78
C ALA A 261 5.14 0.11 11.95
N GLN A 262 6.40 -0.04 12.39
CA GLN A 262 6.97 0.73 13.49
C GLN A 262 7.06 2.23 13.19
N SER A 263 7.25 2.61 11.93
CA SER A 263 7.29 4.02 11.53
C SER A 263 5.96 4.76 11.71
N ILE A 264 4.85 4.02 11.81
CA ILE A 264 3.49 4.56 12.00
C ILE A 264 3.28 5.12 13.41
N PRO A 265 3.35 4.33 14.51
CA PRO A 265 3.22 4.86 15.86
C PRO A 265 4.36 5.80 16.24
N ALA A 266 5.55 5.63 15.66
CA ALA A 266 6.65 6.60 15.82
C ALA A 266 6.35 7.97 15.16
N ASP A 267 5.36 8.04 14.28
CA ASP A 267 4.82 9.27 13.69
C ASP A 267 3.38 9.52 14.15
N GLY A 268 2.98 8.93 15.29
CA GLY A 268 1.64 9.06 15.84
C GLY A 268 1.28 10.52 16.10
N GLU A 269 0.01 10.87 15.96
CA GLU A 269 -0.45 12.25 16.16
C GLU A 269 -0.17 12.72 17.59
N GLY A 270 0.72 13.70 17.74
CA GLY A 270 1.18 14.19 19.05
C GLY A 270 2.13 13.25 19.79
N ALA A 271 2.57 12.14 19.18
CA ALA A 271 3.50 11.20 19.79
C ALA A 271 4.89 11.84 19.96
N THR A 272 5.48 11.65 21.14
CA THR A 272 6.85 12.07 21.46
C THR A 272 7.79 10.91 21.67
N HIS A 273 7.25 9.71 21.88
CA HIS A 273 7.97 8.48 22.17
C HIS A 273 7.26 7.30 21.50
N LEU A 274 8.04 6.31 21.07
CA LEU A 274 7.55 5.01 20.67
C LEU A 274 7.65 4.06 21.87
N ILE A 275 6.60 3.30 22.14
CA ILE A 275 6.57 2.28 23.20
C ILE A 275 6.49 0.91 22.54
N THR A 276 7.43 0.03 22.88
CA THR A 276 7.42 -1.38 22.51
C THR A 276 7.03 -2.20 23.73
N VAL A 277 6.05 -3.09 23.58
CA VAL A 277 5.62 -4.02 24.63
C VAL A 277 5.96 -5.43 24.18
N GLU A 278 6.87 -6.08 24.89
CA GLU A 278 7.24 -7.48 24.65
C GLU A 278 6.53 -8.38 25.65
N VAL A 279 5.63 -9.23 25.16
CA VAL A 279 4.83 -10.14 25.98
C VAL A 279 5.38 -11.56 25.86
N HIS A 280 5.62 -12.20 27.01
CA HIS A 280 6.13 -13.58 27.08
C HIS A 280 5.27 -14.45 27.99
N GLY A 281 5.21 -15.76 27.68
CA GLY A 281 4.56 -16.75 28.53
C GLY A 281 3.07 -17.00 28.25
N CYS A 282 2.48 -16.35 27.25
CA CYS A 282 1.12 -16.67 26.77
C CYS A 282 1.07 -18.05 26.09
N ARG A 283 -0.10 -18.69 26.06
CA ARG A 283 -0.27 -20.03 25.45
C ARG A 283 -0.34 -19.97 23.94
N THR A 284 -0.87 -18.88 23.42
CA THR A 284 -1.04 -18.61 22.00
C THR A 284 -0.59 -17.20 21.67
N ARG A 285 -0.34 -16.94 20.38
CA ARG A 285 -0.04 -15.61 19.87
C ARG A 285 -1.20 -14.65 20.10
N ASP A 286 -2.44 -15.10 19.87
CA ASP A 286 -3.65 -14.29 20.08
C ASP A 286 -3.83 -13.83 21.53
N GLU A 287 -3.33 -14.58 22.51
CA GLU A 287 -3.33 -14.16 23.92
C GLU A 287 -2.26 -13.08 24.21
N ALA A 288 -1.30 -12.86 23.32
CA ALA A 288 -0.19 -11.91 23.49
C ALA A 288 -0.39 -10.56 22.75
N ILE A 289 -1.33 -10.50 21.79
CA ILE A 289 -1.60 -9.33 20.94
C ILE A 289 -2.79 -8.51 21.47
#